data_AF-A0A1V4DR61-F1
#
_entry.id   AF-A0A1V4DR61-F1
#
_cell.length_a   1.000
_cell.length_b   1.000
_cell.length_c   1.000
_cell.angle_alpha   90.00
_cell.angle_beta   90.00
_cell.angle_gamma   90.00
#
_symmetry.space_group_name_H-M   'P 1'
#
loop_
_entity.id
_entity.type
_entity.pdbx_description
1 polymer ?
#
loop_
_entity_poly.entity_id
_entity_poly.type
_entity_poly.pdbx_seq_one_letter_code
_entity_poly.pdbx_strand_id
1 'polypeptide(L)'
;MSDIRQPLYGEAAVQVRDQLAEDTRQHADQAPATGREHTEHQGDDLGLSLTEVIAALPAAADRAMKKALPERYTPGLAAQFAQTMAGILREQQQERPLTAAQRGTAWMAKWGCPSFCTVEHGTPGALECHSTAPVETTLKASEVDCSGYSANGESLPWMTAQVIVNNDKAQAYGRQTKVWLGYGVHLADLPPAEARRALDALRAFTVRLAAVVDLADQVAAEDFAGDPEIARLDTEATDRRITRNIEGHA
;
A
#
# COMPACT_ATOMS: atom_id res chain seq x y z
N MET A 1 0.47 37.26 15.38
CA MET A 1 0.27 36.59 16.69
C MET A 1 -0.26 35.21 16.41
N SER A 2 0.60 34.22 16.62
CA SER A 2 0.36 32.78 16.55
C SER A 2 -0.85 32.35 17.40
N ASP A 3 -1.56 31.27 17.03
CA ASP A 3 -1.32 30.00 17.72
C ASP A 3 -1.97 28.78 17.03
N ILE A 4 -1.21 27.68 17.09
CA ILE A 4 -1.41 26.38 16.45
C ILE A 4 -2.26 25.50 17.37
N ARG A 5 -3.29 24.82 16.84
CA ARG A 5 -3.96 23.69 17.52
C ARG A 5 -4.26 22.53 16.57
N GLN A 6 -3.19 21.86 16.15
CA GLN A 6 -3.16 20.39 16.11
C GLN A 6 -1.99 19.99 17.01
N PRO A 7 -2.22 19.23 18.09
CA PRO A 7 -2.02 17.79 18.03
C PRO A 7 -2.85 17.02 19.09
N LEU A 8 -3.98 16.38 18.74
CA LEU A 8 -4.71 15.55 19.73
C LEU A 8 -5.25 14.21 19.19
N TYR A 9 -5.12 13.94 17.88
CA TYR A 9 -5.57 12.68 17.30
C TYR A 9 -4.48 11.60 17.23
N GLY A 10 -3.20 11.97 17.27
CA GLY A 10 -2.08 11.03 17.16
C GLY A 10 -1.85 10.19 18.42
N GLU A 11 -1.76 10.83 19.58
CA GLU A 11 -1.48 10.12 20.85
C GLU A 11 -2.62 9.22 21.28
N ALA A 12 -3.88 9.66 21.10
CA ALA A 12 -5.05 8.85 21.40
C ALA A 12 -5.11 7.60 20.49
N ALA A 13 -4.81 7.74 19.20
CA ALA A 13 -4.79 6.60 18.27
C ALA A 13 -3.67 5.60 18.58
N VAL A 14 -2.49 6.08 18.98
CA VAL A 14 -1.37 5.24 19.43
C VAL A 14 -1.72 4.50 20.72
N GLN A 15 -2.34 5.17 21.69
CA GLN A 15 -2.78 4.54 22.94
C GLN A 15 -3.91 3.52 22.73
N VAL A 16 -4.82 3.75 21.78
CA VAL A 16 -5.86 2.78 21.38
C VAL A 16 -5.21 1.53 20.79
N ARG A 17 -4.25 1.70 19.88
CA ARG A 17 -3.51 0.59 19.24
C ARG A 17 -2.75 -0.24 20.27
N ASP A 18 -2.03 0.42 21.18
CA ASP A 18 -1.19 -0.25 22.16
C ASP A 18 -2.04 -0.97 23.23
N GLN A 19 -3.21 -0.42 23.60
CA GLN A 19 -4.17 -1.10 24.48
C GLN A 19 -4.86 -2.29 23.79
N LEU A 20 -5.15 -2.20 22.49
CA LEU A 20 -5.68 -3.32 21.71
C LEU A 20 -4.71 -4.51 21.70
N ALA A 21 -3.42 -4.22 21.55
CA ALA A 21 -2.35 -5.22 21.58
C ALA A 21 -2.15 -5.85 22.97
N GLU A 22 -2.44 -5.13 24.05
CA GLU A 22 -2.39 -5.64 25.43
C GLU A 22 -3.61 -6.53 25.76
N ASP A 23 -4.84 -6.08 25.43
CA ASP A 23 -6.05 -6.86 25.68
C ASP A 23 -6.08 -8.17 24.89
N THR A 24 -5.49 -8.17 23.69
CA THR A 24 -5.37 -9.37 22.85
C THR A 24 -4.40 -10.40 23.45
N ARG A 25 -3.34 -9.94 24.13
CA ARG A 25 -2.41 -10.83 24.86
C ARG A 25 -3.07 -11.47 26.08
N GLN A 26 -3.88 -10.72 26.83
CA GLN A 26 -4.55 -11.22 28.04
C GLN A 26 -5.67 -12.25 27.75
N HIS A 27 -6.28 -12.22 26.57
CA HIS A 27 -7.27 -13.23 26.15
C HIS A 27 -6.63 -14.54 25.66
N ALA A 28 -5.38 -14.52 25.18
CA ALA A 28 -4.66 -15.72 24.74
C ALA A 28 -4.27 -16.64 25.92
N ASP A 29 -4.00 -16.06 27.10
CA ASP A 29 -3.61 -16.79 28.32
C ASP A 29 -4.76 -17.56 29.00
N GLN A 30 -6.01 -17.41 28.52
CA GLN A 30 -7.20 -18.05 29.12
C GLN A 30 -7.76 -19.23 28.30
N ALA A 31 -7.11 -19.63 27.20
CA ALA A 31 -7.53 -20.78 26.40
C ALA A 31 -7.07 -22.12 27.05
N PRO A 32 -7.93 -23.16 27.13
CA PRO A 32 -7.54 -24.44 27.71
C PRO A 32 -6.46 -25.11 26.86
N ALA A 33 -5.38 -25.53 27.51
CA ALA A 33 -4.25 -26.20 26.89
C ALA A 33 -4.66 -27.52 26.21
N THR A 34 -4.75 -27.51 24.89
CA THR A 34 -4.66 -28.74 24.08
C THR A 34 -3.35 -28.70 23.31
N GLY A 35 -2.49 -29.67 23.63
CA GLY A 35 -1.07 -29.69 23.33
C GLY A 35 -0.68 -29.41 21.89
N ARG A 36 0.38 -28.61 21.75
CA ARG A 36 1.28 -28.61 20.59
C ARG A 36 2.66 -28.16 21.06
N GLU A 37 3.63 -29.07 20.94
CA GLU A 37 5.03 -28.82 21.23
C GLU A 37 5.66 -27.86 20.21
N HIS A 38 6.68 -27.15 20.70
CA HIS A 38 7.32 -25.94 20.18
C HIS A 38 8.01 -26.04 18.81
N THR A 39 7.98 -24.93 18.07
CA THR A 39 9.22 -24.26 17.64
C THR A 39 8.95 -22.78 17.33
N GLU A 40 9.74 -21.92 17.99
CA GLU A 40 9.64 -20.46 18.00
C GLU A 40 10.15 -19.82 16.70
N HIS A 41 9.38 -18.87 16.16
CA HIS A 41 9.91 -17.59 15.70
C HIS A 41 8.79 -16.54 15.76
N GLN A 42 8.95 -15.60 16.71
CA GLN A 42 8.06 -14.48 16.99
C GLN A 42 8.01 -13.48 15.84
N GLY A 43 6.79 -13.25 15.38
CA GLY A 43 6.32 -12.10 14.64
C GLY A 43 4.81 -12.21 14.73
N ASP A 44 4.21 -11.52 15.70
CA ASP A 44 2.80 -11.61 16.06
C ASP A 44 1.90 -11.13 14.90
N ASP A 45 1.66 -12.01 13.95
CA ASP A 45 0.54 -11.92 13.02
C ASP A 45 -0.69 -12.41 13.81
N LEU A 46 -1.28 -11.50 14.59
CA LEU A 46 -2.55 -11.72 15.28
C LEU A 46 -3.60 -12.01 14.21
N GLY A 47 -3.79 -13.29 13.87
CA GLY A 47 -4.60 -13.79 12.76
C GLY A 47 -6.11 -13.53 12.85
N LEU A 48 -6.52 -12.37 13.36
CA LEU A 48 -7.88 -11.89 13.39
C LEU A 48 -8.28 -11.41 11.99
N SER A 49 -9.36 -11.97 11.49
CA SER A 49 -10.03 -11.49 10.30
C SER A 49 -10.53 -10.05 10.49
N LEU A 50 -10.63 -9.28 9.41
CA LEU A 50 -11.19 -7.92 9.42
C LEU A 50 -12.61 -7.89 10.03
N THR A 51 -13.37 -8.97 9.89
CA THR A 51 -14.68 -9.14 10.52
C THR A 51 -14.59 -9.18 12.05
N GLU A 52 -13.60 -9.89 12.61
CA GLU A 52 -13.36 -9.93 14.05
C GLU A 52 -12.86 -8.58 14.58
N VAL A 53 -12.02 -7.88 13.80
CA VAL A 53 -11.60 -6.51 14.12
C VAL A 53 -12.80 -5.56 14.16
N ILE A 54 -13.67 -5.60 13.15
CA ILE A 54 -14.90 -4.78 13.11
C ILE A 54 -15.83 -5.08 14.28
N ALA A 55 -15.95 -6.35 14.69
CA ALA A 55 -16.76 -6.76 15.82
C ALA A 55 -16.19 -6.29 17.17
N ALA A 56 -14.87 -6.20 17.30
CA ALA A 56 -14.19 -5.78 18.52
C ALA A 56 -14.14 -4.25 18.71
N LEU A 57 -14.29 -3.46 17.64
CA LEU A 57 -14.18 -2.00 17.64
C LEU A 57 -15.02 -1.29 18.71
N PRO A 58 -16.29 -1.64 18.98
CA PRO A 58 -17.09 -0.93 19.98
C PRO A 58 -16.51 -1.04 21.39
N ALA A 59 -16.08 -2.23 21.78
CA ALA A 59 -15.52 -2.47 23.11
C ALA A 59 -14.12 -1.85 23.25
N ALA A 60 -13.33 -1.91 22.18
CA ALA A 60 -12.02 -1.28 22.11
C ALA A 60 -12.08 0.25 22.20
N ALA A 61 -12.97 0.88 21.42
CA ALA A 61 -13.17 2.33 21.44
C ALA A 61 -13.65 2.80 22.81
N ASP A 62 -14.57 2.07 23.44
CA ASP A 62 -15.06 2.38 24.78
C ASP A 62 -13.93 2.39 25.82
N ARG A 63 -13.11 1.33 25.86
CA ARG A 63 -11.98 1.22 26.80
C ARG A 63 -10.93 2.29 26.53
N ALA A 64 -10.55 2.48 25.28
CA ALA A 64 -9.50 3.42 24.93
C ALA A 64 -9.92 4.88 25.18
N MET A 65 -11.18 5.24 24.89
CA MET A 65 -11.67 6.59 25.16
C MET A 65 -11.85 6.88 26.66
N LYS A 66 -12.30 5.92 27.46
CA LYS A 66 -12.31 6.05 28.94
C LYS A 66 -10.92 6.36 29.50
N LYS A 67 -9.90 5.74 28.93
CA LYS A 67 -8.50 5.86 29.38
C LYS A 67 -7.85 7.15 28.89
N ALA A 68 -7.96 7.45 27.60
CA ALA A 68 -7.22 8.53 26.96
C ALA A 68 -7.92 9.89 27.07
N LEU A 69 -9.26 9.92 27.15
CA LEU A 69 -10.06 11.16 27.11
C LEU A 69 -11.18 11.16 28.17
N PRO A 70 -10.85 10.96 29.47
CA PRO A 70 -11.86 10.77 30.51
C PRO A 70 -12.83 11.95 30.64
N GLU A 71 -12.36 13.19 30.46
CA GLU A 71 -13.20 14.40 30.57
C GLU A 71 -14.17 14.61 29.40
N ARG A 72 -13.95 13.90 28.29
CA ARG A 72 -14.78 13.99 27.07
C ARG A 72 -15.50 12.68 26.77
N TYR A 73 -15.24 11.65 27.56
CA TYR A 73 -15.83 10.34 27.36
C TYR A 73 -17.34 10.41 27.60
N THR A 74 -18.07 9.95 26.60
CA THR A 74 -19.45 9.50 26.79
C THR A 74 -19.62 8.17 26.05
N PRO A 75 -20.48 7.26 26.54
CA PRO A 75 -20.78 6.03 25.83
C PRO A 75 -21.25 6.27 24.39
N GLY A 76 -22.02 7.35 24.16
CA GLY A 76 -22.50 7.75 22.83
C GLY A 76 -21.37 8.15 21.89
N LEU A 77 -20.40 8.94 22.36
CA LEU A 77 -19.25 9.35 21.54
C LEU A 77 -18.34 8.17 21.19
N ALA A 78 -18.11 7.24 22.12
CA ALA A 78 -17.35 6.02 21.86
C ALA A 78 -18.05 5.10 20.85
N ALA A 79 -19.37 4.95 20.97
CA ALA A 79 -20.16 4.20 19.99
C ALA A 79 -20.13 4.85 18.60
N GLN A 80 -20.23 6.18 18.51
CA GLN A 80 -20.17 6.91 17.25
C GLN A 80 -18.79 6.76 16.59
N PHE A 81 -17.71 6.90 17.36
CA PHE A 81 -16.35 6.70 16.87
C PHE A 81 -16.14 5.28 16.33
N ALA A 82 -16.57 4.25 17.08
CA ALA A 82 -16.50 2.86 16.64
C ALA A 82 -17.31 2.61 15.36
N GLN A 83 -18.49 3.21 15.23
CA GLN A 83 -19.32 3.09 14.03
C GLN A 83 -18.68 3.75 12.80
N THR A 84 -18.10 4.93 12.94
CA THR A 84 -17.37 5.60 11.84
C THR A 84 -16.18 4.76 11.38
N MET A 85 -15.37 4.25 12.32
CA MET A 85 -14.22 3.39 11.99
C MET A 85 -14.67 2.07 11.36
N ALA A 86 -15.75 1.45 11.85
CA ALA A 86 -16.33 0.26 11.24
C ALA A 86 -16.86 0.54 9.83
N GLY A 87 -17.41 1.73 9.57
CA GLY A 87 -17.83 2.18 8.24
C GLY A 87 -16.66 2.24 7.26
N ILE A 88 -15.58 2.93 7.62
CA ILE A 88 -14.36 3.06 6.81
C ILE A 88 -13.77 1.68 6.48
N LEU A 89 -13.67 0.79 7.48
CA LEU A 89 -13.13 -0.55 7.29
C LEU A 89 -14.03 -1.44 6.40
N ARG A 90 -15.35 -1.25 6.45
CA ARG A 90 -16.29 -1.96 5.56
C ARG A 90 -16.23 -1.45 4.13
N GLU A 91 -16.07 -0.15 3.92
CA GLU A 91 -15.91 0.45 2.59
C GLU A 91 -14.63 -0.06 1.91
N GLN A 92 -13.51 -0.09 2.65
CA GLN A 92 -12.27 -0.71 2.18
C GLN A 92 -12.40 -2.22 1.91
N GLN A 93 -13.32 -2.91 2.60
CA GLN A 93 -13.60 -4.32 2.33
C GLN A 93 -14.40 -4.50 1.03
N GLN A 94 -15.26 -3.57 0.66
CA GLN A 94 -16.08 -3.63 -0.55
C GLN A 94 -15.29 -3.39 -1.82
N GLU A 95 -14.20 -2.62 -1.75
CA GLU A 95 -13.28 -2.39 -2.89
C GLU A 95 -12.29 -3.54 -3.12
N ARG A 96 -12.23 -4.52 -2.21
CA ARG A 96 -11.35 -5.68 -2.36
C ARG A 96 -12.01 -6.76 -3.23
N PRO A 97 -11.31 -7.31 -4.24
CA PRO A 97 -11.83 -8.42 -5.01
C PRO A 97 -12.11 -9.64 -4.11
N LEU A 98 -13.25 -10.31 -4.31
CA LEU A 98 -13.59 -11.53 -3.58
C LEU A 98 -12.59 -12.65 -3.88
N THR A 99 -12.05 -13.25 -2.82
CA THR A 99 -11.27 -14.48 -2.90
C THR A 99 -12.12 -15.66 -3.38
N ALA A 100 -11.49 -16.70 -3.93
CA ALA A 100 -12.17 -17.90 -4.38
C ALA A 100 -12.91 -18.60 -3.23
N ALA A 101 -12.36 -18.56 -2.01
CA ALA A 101 -13.07 -19.05 -0.82
C ALA A 101 -14.37 -18.28 -0.55
N GLN A 102 -14.35 -16.95 -0.68
CA GLN A 102 -15.55 -16.11 -0.52
C GLN A 102 -16.56 -16.33 -1.65
N ARG A 103 -16.11 -16.70 -2.86
CA ARG A 103 -16.98 -17.10 -3.98
C ARG A 103 -17.56 -18.52 -3.83
N GLY A 104 -17.02 -19.32 -2.91
CA GLY A 104 -17.55 -20.62 -2.51
C GLY A 104 -16.87 -21.83 -3.15
N THR A 105 -17.06 -22.99 -2.51
CA THR A 105 -16.42 -24.26 -2.89
C THR A 105 -16.79 -24.74 -4.30
N ALA A 106 -18.01 -24.46 -4.76
CA ALA A 106 -18.45 -24.78 -6.12
C ALA A 106 -17.67 -23.98 -7.17
N TRP A 107 -17.37 -22.71 -6.91
CA TRP A 107 -16.55 -21.86 -7.77
C TRP A 107 -15.10 -22.35 -7.80
N MET A 108 -14.53 -22.64 -6.63
CA MET A 108 -13.20 -23.22 -6.49
C MET A 108 -13.07 -24.55 -7.25
N ALA A 109 -14.06 -25.43 -7.14
CA ALA A 109 -14.07 -26.72 -7.83
C ALA A 109 -14.18 -26.56 -9.35
N LYS A 110 -14.99 -25.61 -9.84
CA LYS A 110 -15.16 -25.34 -11.27
C LYS A 110 -13.86 -24.88 -11.93
N TRP A 111 -13.05 -24.09 -11.22
CA TRP A 111 -11.88 -23.42 -11.78
C TRP A 111 -10.54 -23.92 -11.24
N GLY A 112 -10.55 -24.87 -10.30
CA GLY A 112 -9.34 -25.38 -9.65
C GLY A 112 -8.59 -24.34 -8.82
N CYS A 113 -9.28 -23.29 -8.36
CA CYS A 113 -8.63 -22.15 -7.70
C CYS A 113 -8.20 -22.47 -6.26
N PRO A 114 -7.01 -22.02 -5.82
CA PRO A 114 -6.69 -21.97 -4.41
C PRO A 114 -7.60 -20.95 -3.69
N SER A 115 -7.80 -21.13 -2.38
CA SER A 115 -8.71 -20.29 -1.57
C SER A 115 -8.41 -18.79 -1.62
N PHE A 116 -7.15 -18.41 -1.86
CA PHE A 116 -6.69 -17.02 -1.92
C PHE A 116 -6.79 -16.39 -3.32
N CYS A 117 -7.14 -17.14 -4.37
CA CYS A 117 -7.23 -16.60 -5.73
C CYS A 117 -8.28 -15.48 -5.78
N THR A 118 -7.90 -14.30 -6.26
CA THR A 118 -8.81 -13.16 -6.40
C THR A 118 -9.17 -12.84 -7.86
N VAL A 119 -8.68 -13.66 -8.80
CA VAL A 119 -8.87 -13.46 -10.24
C VAL A 119 -10.34 -13.69 -10.63
N GLU A 120 -10.89 -12.75 -11.39
CA GLU A 120 -12.20 -12.90 -12.01
C GLU A 120 -12.09 -13.81 -13.25
N HIS A 121 -12.44 -15.08 -13.10
CA HIS A 121 -12.49 -16.03 -14.21
C HIS A 121 -13.74 -15.77 -15.08
N GLY A 122 -13.65 -14.73 -15.93
CA GLY A 122 -14.72 -14.29 -16.84
C GLY A 122 -14.49 -14.61 -18.32
N THR A 123 -13.31 -15.13 -18.69
CA THR A 123 -12.97 -15.42 -20.11
C THR A 123 -12.28 -16.77 -20.24
N PRO A 124 -12.75 -17.67 -21.12
CA PRO A 124 -12.05 -18.93 -21.42
C PRO A 124 -10.62 -18.64 -21.89
N GLY A 125 -9.60 -19.20 -21.22
CA GLY A 125 -8.18 -19.03 -21.56
C GLY A 125 -7.30 -18.43 -20.46
N ALA A 126 -7.88 -17.83 -19.41
CA ALA A 126 -7.15 -17.30 -18.25
C ALA A 126 -6.86 -18.37 -17.16
N LEU A 127 -6.61 -19.62 -17.56
CA LEU A 127 -6.67 -20.80 -16.68
C LEU A 127 -5.36 -21.15 -15.95
N GLU A 128 -4.24 -20.50 -16.29
CA GLU A 128 -2.90 -21.02 -15.95
C GLU A 128 -2.07 -20.11 -15.03
N CYS A 129 -2.60 -18.94 -14.66
CA CYS A 129 -1.95 -17.98 -13.78
C CYS A 129 -2.92 -17.52 -12.69
N HIS A 130 -2.55 -17.73 -11.43
CA HIS A 130 -3.33 -17.29 -10.26
C HIS A 130 -2.59 -16.16 -9.58
N SER A 131 -3.29 -15.08 -9.25
CA SER A 131 -2.71 -13.94 -8.53
C SER A 131 -3.47 -13.60 -7.26
N THR A 132 -2.75 -12.99 -6.31
CA THR A 132 -3.39 -12.19 -5.26
C THR A 132 -3.81 -10.83 -5.83
N ALA A 133 -4.63 -10.08 -5.10
CA ALA A 133 -4.79 -8.66 -5.37
C ALA A 133 -3.43 -7.94 -5.23
N PRO A 134 -3.14 -6.96 -6.09
CA PRO A 134 -1.92 -6.17 -5.97
C PRO A 134 -1.96 -5.27 -4.74
N VAL A 135 -0.79 -5.09 -4.13
CA VAL A 135 -0.51 -3.96 -3.25
C VAL A 135 0.10 -2.86 -4.11
N GLU A 136 -0.40 -1.64 -4.00
CA GLU A 136 -0.05 -0.55 -4.90
C GLU A 136 0.29 0.72 -4.12
N THR A 137 1.16 1.55 -4.67
CA THR A 137 1.37 2.91 -4.19
C THR A 137 0.20 3.80 -4.59
N THR A 138 -0.18 4.75 -3.74
CA THR A 138 -1.15 5.79 -4.11
C THR A 138 -0.61 6.69 -5.22
N LEU A 139 0.68 7.01 -5.16
CA LEU A 139 1.39 7.79 -6.19
C LEU A 139 1.39 7.05 -7.52
N LYS A 140 1.13 7.79 -8.61
CA LYS A 140 1.11 7.29 -9.99
C LYS A 140 2.46 7.50 -10.66
N ALA A 141 2.75 6.66 -11.64
CA ALA A 141 4.01 6.72 -12.38
C ALA A 141 4.18 8.05 -13.14
N SER A 142 3.09 8.60 -13.68
CA SER A 142 3.08 9.90 -14.36
C SER A 142 3.36 11.09 -13.44
N GLU A 143 3.13 10.96 -12.14
CA GLU A 143 3.38 12.05 -11.17
C GLU A 143 4.88 12.19 -10.83
N VAL A 144 5.69 11.18 -11.16
CA VAL A 144 7.14 11.16 -10.91
C VAL A 144 7.98 11.12 -12.18
N ASP A 145 7.37 10.84 -13.34
CA ASP A 145 8.07 10.80 -14.62
C ASP A 145 8.27 12.21 -15.19
N CYS A 146 9.52 12.69 -15.17
CA CYS A 146 9.89 13.99 -15.73
C CYS A 146 10.20 13.96 -17.23
N SER A 147 10.12 12.79 -17.89
CA SER A 147 10.49 12.65 -19.31
C SER A 147 9.44 13.17 -20.28
N GLY A 148 8.23 13.48 -19.81
CA GLY A 148 7.09 13.89 -20.65
C GLY A 148 6.57 12.78 -21.57
N TYR A 149 7.04 11.54 -21.38
CA TYR A 149 6.80 10.40 -22.27
C TYR A 149 5.85 9.36 -21.64
N SER A 150 4.80 9.79 -20.94
CA SER A 150 3.99 8.89 -20.11
C SER A 150 2.70 8.38 -20.76
N ALA A 151 2.55 8.43 -22.09
CA ALA A 151 1.31 8.02 -22.77
C ALA A 151 0.85 6.57 -22.42
N ASN A 152 1.76 5.71 -21.96
CA ASN A 152 1.47 4.31 -21.60
C ASN A 152 1.34 4.06 -20.08
N GLY A 153 1.42 5.11 -19.24
CA GLY A 153 1.54 4.94 -17.79
C GLY A 153 0.73 5.91 -16.93
N GLU A 154 -0.11 6.78 -17.51
CA GLU A 154 -0.81 7.85 -16.78
C GLU A 154 -1.67 7.38 -15.60
N SER A 155 -2.21 6.16 -15.67
CA SER A 155 -3.05 5.59 -14.59
C SER A 155 -2.33 4.55 -13.74
N LEU A 156 -1.12 4.13 -14.13
CA LEU A 156 -0.40 3.07 -13.46
C LEU A 156 0.13 3.56 -12.11
N PRO A 157 0.02 2.75 -11.04
CA PRO A 157 0.72 3.04 -9.80
C PRO A 157 2.23 3.14 -10.05
N TRP A 158 2.89 3.99 -9.26
CA TRP A 158 4.35 4.10 -9.31
C TRP A 158 5.02 2.76 -9.00
N MET A 159 4.52 2.02 -8.01
CA MET A 159 4.93 0.65 -7.74
C MET A 159 3.75 -0.26 -7.41
N THR A 160 3.83 -1.52 -7.83
CA THR A 160 2.87 -2.58 -7.48
C THR A 160 3.58 -3.87 -7.12
N ALA A 161 2.98 -4.69 -6.24
CA ALA A 161 3.48 -6.02 -5.94
C ALA A 161 2.34 -7.01 -5.75
N GLN A 162 2.46 -8.20 -6.32
CA GLN A 162 1.49 -9.29 -6.14
C GLN A 162 2.14 -10.66 -6.19
N VAL A 163 1.57 -11.63 -5.50
CA VAL A 163 1.98 -13.03 -5.60
C VAL A 163 1.33 -13.64 -6.83
N ILE A 164 2.14 -14.36 -7.60
CA ILE A 164 1.71 -15.14 -8.76
C ILE A 164 2.01 -16.61 -8.54
N VAL A 165 1.07 -17.46 -8.89
CA VAL A 165 1.27 -18.90 -9.03
C VAL A 165 1.01 -19.28 -10.48
N ASN A 166 2.07 -19.67 -11.18
CA ASN A 166 1.98 -20.25 -12.51
C ASN A 166 1.88 -21.78 -12.40
N ASN A 167 0.85 -22.35 -13.01
CA ASN A 167 0.64 -23.79 -13.11
C ASN A 167 0.41 -24.26 -14.56
N ASP A 168 0.78 -23.46 -15.57
CA ASP A 168 0.81 -23.89 -16.96
C ASP A 168 1.61 -25.18 -17.08
N LYS A 169 0.96 -26.22 -17.60
CA LYS A 169 1.52 -27.57 -17.82
C LYS A 169 2.40 -28.00 -16.66
N ALA A 170 1.86 -27.98 -15.44
CA ALA A 170 2.61 -28.28 -14.22
C ALA A 170 3.33 -29.64 -14.24
N GLN A 171 2.87 -30.60 -15.05
CA GLN A 171 3.56 -31.88 -15.25
C GLN A 171 4.90 -31.73 -16.00
N ALA A 172 5.03 -30.73 -16.87
CA ALA A 172 6.24 -30.44 -17.63
C ALA A 172 7.15 -29.40 -16.94
N TYR A 173 6.56 -28.36 -16.34
CA TYR A 173 7.32 -27.20 -15.82
C TYR A 173 7.27 -27.02 -14.30
N GLY A 174 6.53 -27.89 -13.61
CA GLY A 174 6.24 -27.75 -12.19
C GLY A 174 5.29 -26.59 -11.89
N ARG A 175 4.86 -26.49 -10.63
CA ARG A 175 4.11 -25.34 -10.12
C ARG A 175 5.10 -24.30 -9.60
N GLN A 176 5.03 -23.08 -10.11
CA GLN A 176 5.94 -22.00 -9.73
C GLN A 176 5.19 -20.92 -8.96
N THR A 177 5.72 -20.52 -7.80
CA THR A 177 5.24 -19.35 -7.07
C THR A 177 6.28 -18.25 -7.21
N LYS A 178 5.83 -17.04 -7.58
CA LYS A 178 6.65 -15.87 -7.88
C LYS A 178 6.00 -14.62 -7.30
N VAL A 179 6.74 -13.52 -7.31
CA VAL A 179 6.26 -12.18 -7.01
C VAL A 179 6.43 -11.34 -8.26
N TRP A 180 5.34 -10.78 -8.73
CA TRP A 180 5.38 -9.74 -9.73
C TRP A 180 5.58 -8.41 -9.04
N LEU A 181 6.66 -7.70 -9.38
CA LEU A 181 6.97 -6.35 -8.90
C LEU A 181 6.90 -5.39 -10.08
N GLY A 182 5.87 -4.56 -10.11
CA GLY A 182 5.68 -3.52 -11.11
C GLY A 182 6.33 -2.20 -10.67
N TYR A 183 6.91 -1.47 -11.61
CA TYR A 183 7.42 -0.11 -11.42
C TYR A 183 7.15 0.71 -12.69
N GLY A 184 6.08 1.50 -12.65
CA GLY A 184 5.49 2.12 -13.83
C GLY A 184 5.10 1.07 -14.89
N VAL A 185 5.66 1.19 -16.10
CA VAL A 185 5.37 0.30 -17.23
C VAL A 185 6.16 -1.01 -17.20
N HIS A 186 7.09 -1.16 -16.27
CA HIS A 186 7.96 -2.33 -16.18
C HIS A 186 7.44 -3.32 -15.15
N LEU A 187 7.72 -4.61 -15.41
CA LEU A 187 7.31 -5.72 -14.55
C LEU A 187 8.50 -6.66 -14.36
N ALA A 188 8.85 -6.95 -13.11
CA ALA A 188 9.80 -7.98 -12.75
C ALA A 188 9.06 -9.24 -12.27
N ASP A 189 9.49 -10.42 -12.75
CA ASP A 189 8.95 -11.72 -12.35
C ASP A 189 9.97 -12.46 -11.47
N LEU A 190 9.79 -12.40 -10.15
CA LEU A 190 10.82 -12.77 -9.18
C LEU A 190 10.45 -14.04 -8.39
N PRO A 191 11.35 -15.04 -8.27
CA PRO A 191 11.21 -16.09 -7.28
C PRO A 191 11.19 -15.52 -5.84
N PRO A 192 10.59 -16.21 -4.84
CA PRO A 192 10.44 -15.68 -3.49
C PRO A 192 11.75 -15.30 -2.77
N ALA A 193 12.86 -15.99 -3.08
CA ALA A 193 14.16 -15.65 -2.52
C ALA A 193 14.72 -14.33 -3.10
N GLU A 194 14.55 -14.12 -4.41
CA GLU A 194 14.95 -12.88 -5.07
C GLU A 194 14.04 -11.71 -4.70
N ALA A 195 12.73 -11.95 -4.55
CA ALA A 195 11.80 -10.95 -4.05
C ALA A 195 12.18 -10.44 -2.65
N ARG A 196 12.65 -11.33 -1.75
CA ARG A 196 13.20 -10.92 -0.44
C ARG A 196 14.45 -10.06 -0.57
N ARG A 197 15.39 -10.45 -1.44
CA ARG A 197 16.59 -9.64 -1.72
C ARG A 197 16.24 -8.27 -2.28
N ALA A 198 15.26 -8.20 -3.19
CA ALA A 198 14.76 -6.94 -3.74
C ALA A 198 14.12 -6.09 -2.65
N LEU A 199 13.31 -6.67 -1.75
CA LEU A 199 12.72 -5.97 -0.61
C LEU A 199 13.78 -5.40 0.34
N ASP A 200 14.82 -6.15 0.67
CA ASP A 200 15.90 -5.67 1.53
C ASP A 200 16.70 -4.54 0.86
N ALA A 201 16.94 -4.64 -0.45
CA ALA A 201 17.56 -3.57 -1.23
C ALA A 201 16.69 -2.30 -1.24
N LEU A 202 15.36 -2.44 -1.42
CA LEU A 202 14.41 -1.34 -1.37
C LEU A 202 14.42 -0.66 0.00
N ARG A 203 14.38 -1.44 1.10
CA ARG A 203 14.46 -0.89 2.47
C ARG A 203 15.73 -0.07 2.69
N ALA A 204 16.88 -0.61 2.29
CA ALA A 204 18.15 0.09 2.38
C ALA A 204 18.19 1.34 1.48
N PHE A 205 17.56 1.28 0.31
CA PHE A 205 17.43 2.41 -0.60
C PHE A 205 16.57 3.52 0.01
N THR A 206 15.41 3.21 0.60
CA THR A 206 14.51 4.21 1.20
C THR A 206 15.21 5.05 2.27
N VAL A 207 16.08 4.45 3.09
CA VAL A 207 16.88 5.19 4.09
C VAL A 207 17.81 6.20 3.41
N ARG A 208 18.48 5.82 2.32
CA ARG A 208 19.35 6.73 1.57
C ARG A 208 18.56 7.80 0.81
N LEU A 209 17.40 7.44 0.26
CA LEU A 209 16.51 8.38 -0.40
C LEU A 209 16.05 9.47 0.56
N ALA A 210 15.69 9.13 1.80
CA ALA A 210 15.34 10.12 2.82
C ALA A 210 16.45 11.15 3.03
N ALA A 211 17.71 10.70 3.14
CA ALA A 211 18.85 11.62 3.28
C ALA A 211 19.06 12.52 2.04
N VAL A 212 18.75 12.02 0.83
CA VAL A 212 18.78 12.84 -0.39
C VAL A 212 17.67 13.88 -0.38
N VAL A 213 16.47 13.53 0.09
CA VAL A 213 15.36 14.48 0.25
C VAL A 213 15.72 15.57 1.26
N ASP A 214 16.29 15.21 2.42
CA ASP A 214 16.73 16.18 3.43
C ASP A 214 17.80 17.14 2.88
N LEU A 215 18.70 16.64 2.03
CA LEU A 215 19.70 17.46 1.35
C LEU A 215 19.04 18.36 0.29
N ALA A 216 18.07 17.84 -0.47
CA ALA A 216 17.34 18.62 -1.45
C ALA A 216 16.61 19.80 -0.79
N ASP A 217 15.99 19.60 0.38
CA ASP A 217 15.35 20.68 1.15
C ASP A 217 16.35 21.75 1.59
N GLN A 218 17.57 21.35 1.99
CA GLN A 218 18.63 22.29 2.37
C GLN A 218 19.10 23.12 1.17
N VAL A 219 19.30 22.48 0.01
CA VAL A 219 19.72 23.18 -1.21
C VAL A 219 18.61 24.09 -1.71
N ALA A 220 17.36 23.63 -1.71
CA ALA A 220 16.20 24.40 -2.17
C ALA A 220 15.94 25.66 -1.35
N ALA A 221 16.46 25.75 -0.12
CA ALA A 221 16.41 26.98 0.68
C ALA A 221 17.17 28.16 0.04
N GLU A 222 18.15 27.86 -0.82
CA GLU A 222 18.93 28.85 -1.57
C GLU A 222 18.39 29.08 -2.99
N ASP A 223 17.35 28.34 -3.40
CA ASP A 223 16.72 28.54 -4.70
C ASP A 223 16.04 29.91 -4.77
N PHE A 224 16.16 30.55 -5.93
CA PHE A 224 15.49 31.81 -6.22
C PHE A 224 14.81 31.74 -7.57
N ALA A 225 13.67 32.42 -7.69
CA ALA A 225 13.03 32.61 -8.99
C ALA A 225 13.93 33.53 -9.84
N GLY A 226 14.32 33.07 -11.03
CA GLY A 226 15.03 33.89 -12.00
C GLY A 226 14.25 35.15 -12.38
N ASP A 227 14.94 36.16 -12.92
CA ASP A 227 14.28 37.40 -13.37
C ASP A 227 13.41 37.12 -14.62
N PRO A 228 12.09 37.36 -14.56
CA PRO A 228 11.18 37.08 -15.66
C PRO A 228 11.47 37.91 -16.92
N GLU A 229 12.03 39.12 -16.78
CA GLU A 229 12.39 39.95 -17.94
C GLU A 229 13.65 39.42 -18.63
N ILE A 230 14.62 38.93 -17.85
CA ILE A 230 15.80 38.24 -18.42
C ILE A 230 15.36 36.96 -19.15
N ALA A 231 14.45 36.18 -18.56
CA ALA A 231 13.92 34.97 -19.19
C ALA A 231 13.17 35.27 -20.52
N ARG A 232 12.40 36.38 -20.57
CA ARG A 232 11.73 36.83 -21.79
C ARG A 232 12.74 37.22 -22.87
N LEU A 233 13.76 38.01 -22.51
CA LEU A 233 14.79 38.47 -23.44
C LEU A 233 15.62 37.31 -24.02
N ASP A 234 15.93 36.30 -23.21
CA ASP A 234 16.65 35.10 -23.64
C ASP A 234 15.82 34.25 -24.63
N THR A 235 14.52 34.08 -24.34
CA THR A 235 13.58 33.43 -25.25
C THR A 235 13.56 34.14 -26.61
N GLU A 236 13.40 35.47 -26.63
CA GLU A 236 13.39 36.25 -27.87
C GLU A 236 14.73 36.21 -28.63
N ALA A 237 15.85 36.10 -27.93
CA ALA A 237 17.16 35.93 -28.55
C ALA A 237 17.30 34.53 -29.19
N THR A 238 16.80 33.51 -28.50
CA THR A 238 16.78 32.12 -28.99
C THR A 238 15.91 32.00 -30.25
N ASP A 239 14.72 32.58 -30.25
CA ASP A 239 13.81 32.57 -31.41
C ASP A 239 14.47 33.25 -32.63
N ARG A 240 15.06 34.43 -32.42
CA ARG A 240 15.79 35.13 -33.49
C ARG A 240 16.95 34.30 -34.06
N ARG A 241 17.64 33.51 -33.22
CA ARG A 241 18.71 32.60 -33.67
C ARG A 241 18.15 31.46 -34.50
N ILE A 242 17.04 30.85 -34.06
CA ILE A 242 16.38 29.76 -34.79
C ILE A 242 15.91 30.25 -36.16
N THR A 243 15.17 31.36 -36.22
CA THR A 243 14.69 31.95 -37.47
C THR A 243 15.84 32.24 -38.43
N ARG A 244 16.93 32.87 -37.95
CA ARG A 244 18.11 33.14 -38.76
C ARG A 244 18.75 31.88 -39.34
N ASN A 245 18.84 30.80 -38.56
CA ASN A 245 19.42 29.54 -39.02
C ASN A 245 18.53 28.82 -40.05
N ILE A 246 17.21 28.92 -39.90
CA ILE A 246 16.25 28.36 -40.87
C ILE A 246 16.30 29.17 -42.18
N GLU A 247 16.31 30.49 -42.10
CA GLU A 247 16.31 31.39 -43.27
C GLU A 247 17.67 31.45 -43.97
N GLY A 248 18.78 31.28 -43.26
CA GLY A 248 20.13 31.25 -43.83
C GLY A 248 20.51 29.95 -44.55
N HIS A 249 19.64 28.94 -44.49
CA HIS A 249 19.80 27.64 -45.17
C HIS A 249 18.76 27.40 -46.28
N ALA A 250 17.91 28.39 -46.58
CA ALA A 250 16.99 28.41 -47.72
C ALA A 250 17.60 29.16 -48.92
#